data_AF-A0A6H9I6Y2-F1
#
_entry.id   AF-A0A6H9I6Y2-F1
#
_cell.length_a   1.000
_cell.length_b   1.000
_cell.length_c   1.000
_cell.angle_alpha   90.00
_cell.angle_beta   90.00
_cell.angle_gamma   90.00
#
_symmetry.space_group_name_H-M   'P 1'
#
loop_
_entity.id
_entity.type
_entity.pdbx_description
1 polymer ?
#
loop_
_entity_poly.entity_id
_entity_poly.type
_entity_poly.pdbx_seq_one_letter_code
_entity_poly.pdbx_strand_id
1 'polypeptide(L)'
;MNYADGQVPRVLIATALMLAPTYQVLMPGISRLQADREAAGRLADSILRAAAVVGTPLLLGLAAVASPLVPLLFGVHWADAVPVAQLLMLLGVRASMSTVQVAVVRGMGRPNWHLAGAAFGLAMTIALTTAAIEHGLLAVTAAVVVKAFLMWAPYAWLVRRLTGLTATQQAAAATGPTLAALIMAACVFAFVQWVGDQIPATATLALAIGLGAALYLAALAVFAPAAAAFVRAALATLARGDMKGLRALFAAG
;
A
#
# COMPACT_ATOMS: atom_id res chain seq x y z
N MET A 1 14.21 -5.69 -44.08
CA MET A 1 14.63 -5.31 -42.71
C MET A 1 13.62 -5.95 -41.76
N ASN A 2 13.98 -7.07 -41.14
CA ASN A 2 13.06 -8.02 -40.49
C ASN A 2 12.65 -7.55 -39.08
N TYR A 3 11.36 -7.65 -38.76
CA TYR A 3 10.79 -7.49 -37.42
C TYR A 3 11.20 -8.68 -36.53
N ALA A 4 11.80 -8.44 -35.36
CA ALA A 4 11.67 -9.29 -34.15
C ALA A 4 12.69 -8.87 -33.08
N ASP A 5 12.28 -7.99 -32.17
CA ASP A 5 12.69 -8.13 -30.77
C ASP A 5 11.74 -7.27 -29.90
N GLY A 6 10.57 -7.85 -29.65
CA GLY A 6 9.60 -7.39 -28.66
C GLY A 6 10.11 -7.62 -27.24
N GLN A 7 11.26 -7.05 -26.89
CA GLN A 7 11.61 -6.86 -25.50
C GLN A 7 10.80 -5.68 -24.97
N VAL A 8 9.57 -5.96 -24.54
CA VAL A 8 8.95 -5.17 -23.48
C VAL A 8 10.00 -5.12 -22.37
N PRO A 9 10.53 -3.94 -21.97
CA PRO A 9 11.61 -3.86 -21.00
C PRO A 9 11.24 -4.74 -19.81
N ARG A 10 12.10 -5.69 -19.43
CA ARG A 10 11.85 -6.61 -18.29
C ARG A 10 11.45 -5.86 -17.02
N VAL A 11 11.84 -4.59 -16.93
CA VAL A 11 11.43 -3.60 -15.92
C VAL A 11 9.92 -3.37 -15.91
N LEU A 12 9.24 -3.21 -17.05
CA LEU A 12 7.77 -3.00 -17.12
C LEU A 12 6.98 -4.23 -16.67
N ILE A 13 7.49 -5.44 -16.94
CA ILE A 13 6.87 -6.69 -16.47
C ILE A 13 7.04 -6.83 -14.95
N ALA A 14 8.21 -6.45 -14.40
CA ALA A 14 8.46 -6.45 -12.96
C ALA A 14 7.61 -5.42 -12.19
N THR A 15 7.39 -4.23 -12.76
CA THR A 15 6.54 -3.19 -12.13
C THR A 15 5.06 -3.59 -12.13
N ALA A 16 4.59 -4.31 -13.15
CA ALA A 16 3.21 -4.79 -13.23
C ALA A 16 2.91 -5.94 -12.24
N LEU A 17 3.91 -6.74 -11.88
CA LEU A 17 3.77 -7.91 -11.00
C LEU A 17 3.50 -7.57 -9.52
N MET A 18 3.89 -6.38 -9.05
CA MET A 18 3.73 -5.99 -7.65
C MET A 18 2.34 -5.43 -7.31
N LEU A 19 1.61 -4.87 -8.29
CA LEU A 19 0.31 -4.20 -8.08
C LEU A 19 -0.91 -5.04 -8.47
N ALA A 20 -0.72 -6.08 -9.28
CA ALA A 20 -1.80 -6.90 -9.84
C ALA A 20 -2.55 -7.81 -8.83
N PRO A 21 -1.92 -8.45 -7.82
CA PRO A 21 -2.60 -9.48 -7.03
C PRO A 21 -3.78 -8.97 -6.20
N THR A 22 -3.77 -7.68 -5.82
CA THR A 22 -4.79 -7.11 -4.94
C THR A 22 -6.12 -6.87 -5.65
N TYR A 23 -6.13 -6.54 -6.95
CA TYR A 23 -7.36 -6.14 -7.65
C TYR A 23 -8.19 -7.34 -8.15
N GLN A 24 -7.53 -8.44 -8.53
CA GLN A 24 -8.19 -9.56 -9.24
C GLN A 24 -8.95 -10.54 -8.32
N VAL A 25 -8.66 -10.55 -7.02
CA VAL A 25 -9.33 -11.44 -6.05
C VAL A 25 -10.48 -10.72 -5.30
N LEU A 26 -10.44 -9.38 -5.26
CA LEU A 26 -11.34 -8.56 -4.44
C LEU A 26 -12.78 -8.43 -4.99
N MET A 27 -12.92 -8.27 -6.30
CA MET A 27 -14.21 -7.99 -6.95
C MET A 27 -15.25 -9.12 -6.86
N PRO A 28 -14.88 -10.40 -7.09
CA PRO A 28 -15.84 -11.49 -7.07
C PRO A 28 -16.44 -11.75 -5.69
N GLY A 29 -15.68 -11.51 -4.61
CA GLY A 29 -16.13 -11.75 -3.24
C GLY A 29 -17.18 -10.75 -2.77
N ILE A 30 -16.96 -9.45 -3.02
CA ILE A 30 -17.90 -8.39 -2.61
C ILE A 30 -19.20 -8.45 -3.43
N SER A 31 -19.11 -8.74 -4.73
CA SER A 31 -20.30 -8.79 -5.60
C SER A 31 -21.26 -9.93 -5.25
N ARG A 32 -20.74 -11.04 -4.70
CA ARG A 32 -21.56 -12.17 -4.22
C ARG A 32 -22.31 -11.87 -2.92
N LEU A 33 -21.84 -10.88 -2.15
CA LEU A 33 -22.41 -10.49 -0.86
C LEU A 33 -23.27 -9.23 -0.95
N GLN A 34 -23.63 -8.77 -2.16
CA GLN A 34 -24.46 -7.57 -2.37
C GLN A 34 -25.75 -7.55 -1.55
N ALA A 35 -26.37 -8.72 -1.33
CA ALA A 35 -27.61 -8.85 -0.58
C ALA A 35 -27.43 -8.76 0.94
N ASP A 36 -26.22 -8.98 1.45
CA ASP A 36 -25.89 -8.94 2.89
C ASP A 36 -24.86 -7.82 3.15
N ARG A 37 -25.40 -6.64 3.48
CA ARG A 37 -24.60 -5.43 3.73
C ARG A 37 -23.60 -5.61 4.87
N GLU A 38 -23.98 -6.37 5.91
CA GLU A 38 -23.11 -6.60 7.06
C GLU A 38 -21.98 -7.54 6.69
N ALA A 39 -22.25 -8.61 5.94
CA ALA A 39 -21.21 -9.50 5.42
C ALA A 39 -20.23 -8.75 4.49
N ALA A 40 -20.75 -7.87 3.62
CA ALA A 40 -19.91 -7.02 2.77
C ALA A 40 -19.02 -6.07 3.61
N GLY A 41 -19.56 -5.50 4.69
CA GLY A 41 -18.81 -4.67 5.63
C GLY A 41 -17.70 -5.44 6.36
N ARG A 42 -18.00 -6.64 6.87
CA ARG A 42 -17.00 -7.52 7.51
C ARG A 42 -15.88 -7.91 6.53
N LEU A 43 -16.24 -8.30 5.31
CA LEU A 43 -15.26 -8.64 4.28
C LEU A 43 -14.37 -7.43 3.94
N ALA A 44 -14.96 -6.23 3.80
CA ALA A 44 -14.21 -5.01 3.53
C ALA A 44 -13.23 -4.67 4.67
N ASP A 45 -13.64 -4.81 5.92
CA ASP A 45 -12.78 -4.61 7.09
C ASP A 45 -11.61 -5.60 7.10
N SER A 46 -11.86 -6.90 6.91
CA SER A 46 -10.81 -7.92 6.85
C SER A 46 -9.79 -7.65 5.74
N ILE A 47 -10.26 -7.21 4.57
CA ILE A 47 -9.37 -6.88 3.44
C ILE A 47 -8.57 -5.60 3.72
N LEU A 48 -9.19 -4.57 4.30
CA LEU A 48 -8.48 -3.35 4.72
C LEU A 48 -7.38 -3.66 5.73
N ARG A 49 -7.66 -4.51 6.72
CA ARG A 49 -6.68 -4.95 7.72
C ARG A 49 -5.53 -5.72 7.07
N ALA A 50 -5.84 -6.69 6.21
CA ALA A 50 -4.82 -7.46 5.51
C ALA A 50 -3.93 -6.57 4.63
N ALA A 51 -4.53 -5.66 3.86
CA ALA A 51 -3.81 -4.69 3.05
C ALA A 51 -2.94 -3.76 3.91
N ALA A 52 -3.42 -3.32 5.08
CA ALA A 52 -2.66 -2.48 5.98
C ALA A 52 -1.46 -3.22 6.61
N VAL A 53 -1.66 -4.49 7.01
CA VAL A 53 -0.61 -5.33 7.63
C VAL A 53 0.50 -5.70 6.65
N VAL A 54 0.19 -5.90 5.37
CA VAL A 54 1.21 -6.32 4.39
C VAL A 54 1.70 -5.16 3.54
N GLY A 55 0.79 -4.37 2.97
CA GLY A 55 1.12 -3.32 2.01
C GLY A 55 1.81 -2.12 2.64
N THR A 56 1.37 -1.68 3.81
CA THR A 56 1.91 -0.49 4.48
C THR A 56 3.40 -0.63 4.85
N PRO A 57 3.86 -1.67 5.56
CA PRO A 57 5.29 -1.81 5.88
C PRO A 57 6.15 -1.98 4.63
N LEU A 58 5.65 -2.66 3.59
CA LEU A 58 6.40 -2.82 2.35
C LEU A 58 6.67 -1.46 1.69
N LEU A 59 5.64 -0.64 1.53
CA LEU A 59 5.75 0.65 0.87
C LEU A 59 6.52 1.68 1.71
N LEU A 60 6.28 1.73 3.02
CA LEU A 60 7.04 2.60 3.91
C LEU A 60 8.50 2.17 4.06
N GLY A 61 8.76 0.86 4.05
CA GLY A 61 10.12 0.31 4.03
C GLY A 61 10.86 0.69 2.75
N LEU A 62 10.22 0.55 1.59
CA LEU A 62 10.76 1.00 0.30
C LEU A 62 11.04 2.51 0.28
N ALA A 63 10.16 3.32 0.87
CA ALA A 63 10.40 4.75 1.02
C ALA A 63 11.63 5.06 1.91
N ALA A 64 11.76 4.33 3.03
CA ALA A 64 12.87 4.50 3.97
C ALA A 64 14.23 4.15 3.35
N VAL A 65 14.28 3.15 2.46
CA VAL A 65 15.51 2.74 1.76
C VAL A 65 15.66 3.35 0.37
N ALA A 66 14.81 4.31 -0.02
CA ALA A 66 14.79 4.86 -1.37
C ALA A 66 16.14 5.50 -1.78
N SER A 67 16.83 6.13 -0.83
CA SER A 67 18.11 6.81 -1.07
C SER A 67 19.20 5.89 -1.63
N PRO A 68 19.50 4.72 -1.04
CA PRO A 68 20.41 3.75 -1.67
C PRO A 68 19.75 2.92 -2.78
N LEU A 69 18.43 2.70 -2.72
CA LEU A 69 17.72 1.83 -3.66
C LEU A 69 17.63 2.43 -5.08
N VAL A 70 17.25 3.70 -5.21
CA VAL A 70 17.00 4.34 -6.51
C VAL A 70 18.30 4.46 -7.32
N PRO A 71 19.41 4.99 -6.80
CA PRO A 71 20.69 5.02 -7.51
C PRO A 71 21.22 3.64 -7.86
N LEU A 72 21.00 2.63 -7.01
CA LEU A 72 21.46 1.27 -7.28
C LEU A 72 20.71 0.64 -8.45
N LEU A 73 19.40 0.85 -8.55
CA LEU A 73 18.57 0.24 -9.60
C LEU A 73 18.61 1.01 -10.92
N PHE A 74 18.62 2.34 -10.84
CA PHE A 74 18.43 3.21 -12.01
C PHE A 74 19.71 3.96 -12.41
N GLY A 75 20.72 4.03 -11.53
CA GLY A 75 21.95 4.78 -11.72
C GLY A 75 21.98 6.07 -10.89
N VAL A 76 23.20 6.54 -10.59
CA VAL A 76 23.45 7.70 -9.69
C VAL A 76 22.80 9.00 -10.15
N HIS A 77 22.57 9.17 -11.45
CA HIS A 77 21.91 10.35 -12.01
C HIS A 77 20.41 10.43 -11.70
N TRP A 78 19.82 9.39 -11.09
CA TRP A 78 18.44 9.41 -10.59
C TRP A 78 18.35 9.72 -9.10
N ALA A 79 19.45 10.11 -8.44
CA ALA A 79 19.43 10.47 -7.01
C ALA A 79 18.40 11.58 -6.71
N ASP A 80 18.26 12.56 -7.59
CA ASP A 80 17.28 13.65 -7.45
C ASP A 80 15.81 13.18 -7.51
N ALA A 81 15.57 11.97 -8.03
CA ALA A 81 14.23 11.38 -8.07
C ALA A 81 13.84 10.69 -6.74
N VAL A 82 14.78 10.53 -5.79
CA VAL A 82 14.53 9.87 -4.50
C VAL A 82 13.34 10.49 -3.74
N PRO A 83 13.24 11.82 -3.56
CA PRO A 83 12.12 12.41 -2.82
C PRO A 83 10.76 12.18 -3.52
N VAL A 84 10.75 12.20 -4.85
CA VAL A 84 9.56 11.90 -5.65
C VAL A 84 9.14 10.43 -5.46
N ALA A 85 10.10 9.51 -5.51
CA ALA A 85 9.85 8.09 -5.27
C ALA A 85 9.28 7.85 -3.86
N GLN A 86 9.82 8.51 -2.84
CA GLN A 86 9.32 8.42 -1.46
C GLN A 86 7.86 8.88 -1.34
N LEU A 87 7.51 10.01 -1.96
CA LEU A 87 6.11 10.49 -2.00
C LEU A 87 5.19 9.50 -2.74
N LEU A 88 5.65 8.87 -3.82
CA LEU A 88 4.88 7.87 -4.55
C LEU A 88 4.67 6.59 -3.75
N MET A 89 5.65 6.18 -2.93
CA MET A 89 5.48 5.05 -2.01
C MET A 89 4.42 5.36 -0.93
N LEU A 90 4.40 6.60 -0.40
CA LEU A 90 3.34 7.08 0.49
C LEU A 90 1.97 7.09 -0.20
N LEU A 91 1.92 7.55 -1.46
CA LEU A 91 0.71 7.47 -2.28
C LEU A 91 0.24 6.02 -2.42
N GLY A 92 1.16 5.07 -2.60
CA GLY A 92 0.88 3.64 -2.66
C GLY A 92 0.11 3.13 -1.45
N VAL A 93 0.50 3.55 -0.23
CA VAL A 93 -0.17 3.13 1.02
C VAL A 93 -1.64 3.54 0.98
N ARG A 94 -1.87 4.81 0.63
CA ARG A 94 -3.23 5.34 0.49
C ARG A 94 -4.00 4.68 -0.65
N ALA A 95 -3.34 4.41 -1.77
CA ALA A 95 -3.92 3.79 -2.96
C ALA A 95 -4.43 2.38 -2.67
N SER A 96 -3.67 1.55 -1.95
CA SER A 96 -4.09 0.20 -1.55
C SER A 96 -5.40 0.20 -0.78
N MET A 97 -5.56 1.13 0.17
CA MET A 97 -6.81 1.29 0.92
C MET A 97 -7.95 1.81 0.02
N SER A 98 -7.64 2.73 -0.90
CA SER A 98 -8.64 3.30 -1.81
C SER A 98 -9.22 2.24 -2.75
N THR A 99 -8.43 1.25 -3.15
CA THR A 99 -8.88 0.13 -3.97
C THR A 99 -10.00 -0.64 -3.29
N VAL A 100 -9.90 -0.89 -1.98
CA VAL A 100 -10.96 -1.57 -1.22
C VAL A 100 -12.22 -0.72 -1.15
N GLN A 101 -12.09 0.59 -0.91
CA GLN A 101 -13.23 1.49 -0.85
C GLN A 101 -13.97 1.58 -2.19
N VAL A 102 -13.22 1.73 -3.29
CA VAL A 102 -13.77 1.71 -4.65
C VAL A 102 -14.43 0.36 -4.95
N ALA A 103 -13.81 -0.73 -4.50
CA ALA A 103 -14.34 -2.07 -4.66
C ALA A 103 -15.68 -2.23 -3.96
N VAL A 104 -15.83 -1.76 -2.73
CA VAL A 104 -17.11 -1.75 -2.02
C VAL A 104 -18.15 -0.92 -2.77
N VAL A 105 -17.81 0.30 -3.20
CA VAL A 105 -18.77 1.19 -3.87
C VAL A 105 -19.29 0.59 -5.18
N ARG A 106 -18.40 0.07 -6.02
CA ARG A 106 -18.76 -0.58 -7.29
C ARG A 106 -19.47 -1.91 -7.03
N GLY A 107 -18.92 -2.72 -6.12
CA GLY A 107 -19.42 -4.03 -5.75
C GLY A 107 -20.79 -4.01 -5.09
N MET A 108 -21.20 -2.90 -4.47
CA MET A 108 -22.55 -2.71 -3.90
C MET A 108 -23.55 -2.08 -4.89
N GLY A 109 -23.27 -2.15 -6.20
CA GLY A 109 -24.18 -1.69 -7.24
C GLY A 109 -24.28 -0.17 -7.38
N ARG A 110 -23.27 0.59 -6.93
CA ARG A 110 -23.21 2.06 -7.07
C ARG A 110 -22.05 2.54 -7.96
N PRO A 111 -21.87 2.02 -9.19
CA PRO A 111 -20.81 2.49 -10.09
C PRO A 111 -20.95 3.98 -10.45
N ASN A 112 -22.18 4.51 -10.52
CA ASN A 112 -22.43 5.93 -10.78
C ASN A 112 -21.89 6.84 -9.64
N TRP A 113 -21.86 6.34 -8.40
CA TRP A 113 -21.28 7.07 -7.27
C TRP A 113 -19.76 7.11 -7.36
N HIS A 114 -19.15 5.99 -7.79
CA HIS A 114 -17.72 5.96 -8.09
C HIS A 114 -17.38 6.91 -9.25
N LEU A 115 -18.20 6.96 -10.30
CA LEU A 115 -18.01 7.88 -11.43
C LEU A 115 -18.05 9.35 -10.97
N ALA A 116 -19.03 9.73 -10.14
CA ALA A 116 -19.08 11.07 -9.56
C ALA A 116 -17.85 11.38 -8.69
N GLY A 117 -17.42 10.43 -7.86
CA GLY A 117 -16.19 10.56 -7.06
C GLY A 117 -14.92 10.65 -7.92
N ALA A 118 -14.88 9.94 -9.06
CA ALA A 118 -13.77 10.02 -10.01
C ALA A 118 -13.74 11.36 -10.74
N ALA A 119 -14.89 11.90 -11.15
CA ALA A 119 -15.00 13.23 -11.73
C ALA A 119 -14.57 14.33 -10.74
N PHE A 120 -15.00 14.23 -9.48
CA PHE A 120 -14.53 15.12 -8.42
C PHE A 120 -13.02 14.98 -8.18
N GLY A 121 -12.51 13.74 -8.14
CA GLY A 121 -11.08 13.48 -8.03
C GLY A 121 -10.26 14.02 -9.21
N LEU A 122 -10.82 14.01 -10.42
CA LEU A 122 -10.20 14.60 -11.61
C LEU A 122 -10.15 16.13 -11.48
N ALA A 123 -11.26 16.77 -11.08
CA ALA A 123 -11.29 18.21 -10.84
C ALA A 123 -10.26 18.64 -9.78
N MET A 124 -10.17 17.90 -8.67
CA MET A 124 -9.13 18.12 -7.65
C MET A 124 -7.72 17.90 -8.20
N THR A 125 -7.53 16.89 -9.06
CA THR A 125 -6.22 16.66 -9.70
C THR A 125 -5.82 17.88 -10.50
N ILE A 126 -6.68 18.34 -11.42
CA ILE A 126 -6.43 19.52 -12.24
C ILE A 126 -6.14 20.75 -11.35
N ALA A 127 -7.00 21.03 -10.37
CA ALA A 127 -6.83 22.19 -9.50
C ALA A 127 -5.51 22.16 -8.72
N LEU A 128 -5.21 21.05 -8.06
CA LEU A 128 -4.02 20.93 -7.20
C LEU A 128 -2.72 20.83 -8.02
N THR A 129 -2.72 20.14 -9.17
CA THR A 129 -1.51 20.06 -10.01
C THR A 129 -1.24 21.36 -10.74
N THR A 130 -2.26 22.09 -11.19
CA THR A 130 -2.07 23.41 -11.80
C THR A 130 -1.51 24.41 -10.78
N ALA A 131 -1.99 24.37 -9.53
CA ALA A 131 -1.41 25.19 -8.47
C ALA A 131 0.03 24.80 -8.10
N ALA A 132 0.42 23.55 -8.34
CA ALA A 132 1.73 23.03 -7.96
C ALA A 132 2.78 23.07 -9.09
N ILE A 133 2.37 23.26 -10.35
CA ILE A 133 3.26 23.10 -11.52
C ILE A 133 4.43 24.09 -11.52
N GLU A 134 4.20 25.32 -11.04
CA GLU A 134 5.22 26.37 -10.95
C GLU A 134 6.30 26.05 -9.90
N HIS A 135 6.04 25.11 -8.99
CA HIS A 135 6.94 24.68 -7.93
C HIS A 135 7.69 23.38 -8.28
N GLY A 136 7.57 22.88 -9.51
CA GLY A 136 8.31 21.72 -10.01
C GLY A 136 7.71 20.35 -9.66
N LEU A 137 8.42 19.30 -10.07
CA LEU A 137 7.92 17.91 -10.02
C LEU A 137 7.59 17.42 -8.61
N LEU A 138 8.39 17.81 -7.60
CA LEU A 138 8.16 17.40 -6.22
C LEU A 138 6.84 17.96 -5.69
N ALA A 139 6.53 19.23 -5.97
CA ALA A 139 5.29 19.87 -5.57
C ALA A 139 4.08 19.23 -6.26
N VAL A 140 4.17 18.94 -7.57
CA VAL A 140 3.11 18.22 -8.30
C VAL A 140 2.88 16.84 -7.70
N THR A 141 3.94 16.13 -7.33
CA THR A 141 3.83 14.82 -6.68
C THR A 141 3.15 14.93 -5.31
N ALA A 142 3.55 15.92 -4.50
CA ALA A 142 2.92 16.20 -3.21
C ALA A 142 1.44 16.55 -3.36
N ALA A 143 1.05 17.32 -4.37
CA ALA A 143 -0.34 17.64 -4.68
C ALA A 143 -1.17 16.37 -4.96
N VAL A 144 -0.63 15.41 -5.71
CA VAL A 144 -1.29 14.12 -5.96
C VAL A 144 -1.43 13.29 -4.67
N VAL A 145 -0.43 13.29 -3.80
CA VAL A 145 -0.48 12.63 -2.48
C VAL A 145 -1.58 13.26 -1.63
N VAL A 146 -1.56 14.59 -1.46
CA VAL A 146 -2.55 15.35 -0.69
C VAL A 146 -3.96 15.05 -1.19
N LYS A 147 -4.17 15.09 -2.50
CA LYS A 147 -5.45 14.69 -3.12
C LYS A 147 -5.89 13.29 -2.71
N ALA A 148 -4.99 12.31 -2.73
CA ALA A 148 -5.34 10.94 -2.38
C ALA A 148 -5.83 10.81 -0.93
N PHE A 149 -5.22 11.56 -0.01
CA PHE A 149 -5.68 11.66 1.38
C PHE A 149 -7.00 12.43 1.51
N LEU A 150 -7.18 13.55 0.79
CA LEU A 150 -8.46 14.28 0.79
C LEU A 150 -9.62 13.43 0.28
N MET A 151 -9.38 12.61 -0.75
CA MET A 151 -10.36 11.66 -1.30
C MET A 151 -10.71 10.52 -0.33
N TRP A 152 -10.00 10.35 0.79
CA TRP A 152 -10.39 9.37 1.80
C TRP A 152 -11.76 9.67 2.43
N ALA A 153 -12.02 10.91 2.83
CA ALA A 153 -13.26 11.28 3.51
C ALA A 153 -14.53 10.94 2.68
N PRO A 154 -14.66 11.33 1.39
CA PRO A 154 -15.85 11.00 0.61
C PRO A 154 -16.01 9.50 0.42
N TYR A 155 -14.92 8.75 0.15
CA TYR A 155 -15.00 7.31 -0.02
C TYR A 155 -15.32 6.57 1.29
N ALA A 156 -14.75 7.01 2.42
CA ALA A 156 -15.07 6.45 3.73
C ALA A 156 -16.55 6.66 4.08
N TRP A 157 -17.11 7.83 3.75
CA TRP A 157 -18.53 8.11 3.89
C TRP A 157 -19.40 7.21 2.99
N LEU A 158 -19.02 7.02 1.72
CA LEU A 158 -19.74 6.12 0.81
C LEU A 158 -19.73 4.68 1.32
N VAL A 159 -18.58 4.17 1.76
CA VAL A 159 -18.45 2.83 2.33
C VAL A 159 -19.35 2.66 3.55
N ARG A 160 -19.33 3.64 4.48
CA ARG A 160 -20.22 3.64 5.65
C ARG A 160 -21.69 3.58 5.23
N ARG A 161 -22.08 4.38 4.24
CA ARG A 161 -23.47 4.43 3.77
C ARG A 161 -23.94 3.11 3.13
N LEU A 162 -23.02 2.35 2.52
CA LEU A 162 -23.34 1.12 1.79
C LEU A 162 -23.26 -0.14 2.64
N THR A 163 -22.35 -0.18 3.63
CA THR A 163 -22.03 -1.38 4.40
C THR A 163 -22.23 -1.24 5.90
N GLY A 164 -22.48 -0.02 6.41
CA GLY A 164 -22.49 0.28 7.84
C GLY A 164 -21.10 0.45 8.46
N LEU A 165 -20.03 0.08 7.77
CA LEU A 165 -18.64 0.17 8.26
C LEU A 165 -18.23 1.64 8.47
N THR A 166 -18.13 2.08 9.72
CA THR A 166 -17.89 3.48 10.06
C THR A 166 -16.51 3.94 9.58
N ALA A 167 -16.35 5.25 9.39
CA ALA A 167 -15.03 5.82 9.06
C ALA A 167 -14.00 5.54 10.18
N THR A 168 -14.44 5.46 11.43
CA THR A 168 -13.59 5.09 12.57
C THR A 168 -13.14 3.64 12.51
N GLN A 169 -14.02 2.71 12.14
CA GLN A 169 -13.64 1.29 11.94
C GLN A 169 -12.65 1.15 10.77
N GLN A 170 -12.92 1.83 9.65
CA GLN A 170 -12.00 1.85 8.50
C GLN A 170 -10.62 2.41 8.88
N ALA A 171 -10.56 3.49 9.67
CA ALA A 171 -9.30 4.05 10.14
C ALA A 171 -8.59 3.09 11.12
N ALA A 172 -9.33 2.55 12.10
CA ALA A 172 -8.80 1.64 13.11
C ALA A 172 -8.22 0.35 12.51
N ALA A 173 -8.78 -0.13 11.39
CA ALA A 173 -8.23 -1.26 10.63
C ALA A 173 -6.78 -1.01 10.18
N ALA A 174 -6.43 0.24 9.88
CA ALA A 174 -5.12 0.62 9.40
C ALA A 174 -4.20 1.20 10.48
N THR A 175 -4.74 1.79 11.57
CA THR A 175 -3.95 2.55 12.54
C THR A 175 -2.82 1.74 13.16
N GLY A 176 -3.09 0.57 13.75
CA GLY A 176 -2.08 -0.26 14.41
C GLY A 176 -0.92 -0.66 13.47
N PRO A 177 -1.20 -1.29 12.31
CA PRO A 177 -0.19 -1.63 11.31
C PRO A 177 0.56 -0.40 10.77
N THR A 178 -0.13 0.73 10.60
CA THR A 178 0.49 1.97 10.11
C THR A 178 1.46 2.55 11.12
N LEU A 179 1.09 2.60 12.41
CA LEU A 179 1.99 3.04 13.48
C LEU A 179 3.23 2.16 13.57
N ALA A 180 3.05 0.83 13.53
CA ALA A 180 4.17 -0.12 13.52
C ALA A 180 5.09 0.10 12.32
N ALA A 181 4.52 0.30 11.13
CA ALA A 181 5.27 0.54 9.91
C ALA A 181 5.96 1.92 9.89
N LEU A 182 5.37 2.95 10.48
CA LEU A 182 5.99 4.28 10.62
C LEU A 182 7.20 4.23 11.57
N ILE A 183 7.09 3.55 12.71
CA ILE A 183 8.21 3.37 13.64
C ILE A 183 9.34 2.61 12.95
N MET A 184 9.01 1.49 12.30
CA MET A 184 9.97 0.74 11.48
C MET A 184 10.65 1.65 10.44
N ALA A 185 9.87 2.37 9.64
CA ALA A 185 10.39 3.21 8.56
C ALA A 185 11.27 4.34 9.09
N ALA A 186 10.91 4.97 10.22
CA ALA A 186 11.73 6.00 10.85
C ALA A 186 13.09 5.45 11.30
N CYS A 187 13.11 4.28 11.95
CA CYS A 187 14.36 3.64 12.36
C CYS A 187 15.22 3.18 11.18
N VAL A 188 14.61 2.58 10.15
CA VAL A 188 15.32 2.17 8.93
C VAL A 188 15.87 3.38 8.19
N PHE A 189 15.10 4.46 8.07
CA PHE A 189 15.55 5.70 7.45
C PHE A 189 16.73 6.29 8.22
N ALA A 190 16.66 6.36 9.55
CA ALA A 190 17.78 6.82 10.39
C ALA A 190 19.04 5.94 10.21
N PHE A 191 18.88 4.62 10.17
CA PHE A 191 19.98 3.69 9.88
C PHE A 191 20.62 3.97 8.52
N VAL A 192 19.81 4.13 7.47
CA VAL A 192 20.29 4.43 6.12
C VAL A 192 21.04 5.76 6.09
N GLN A 193 20.54 6.80 6.75
CA GLN A 193 21.17 8.13 6.76
C GLN A 193 22.46 8.19 7.57
N TRP A 194 22.60 7.42 8.66
CA TRP A 194 23.78 7.50 9.54
C TRP A 194 24.85 6.46 9.24
N VAL A 195 24.45 5.27 8.78
CA VAL A 195 25.35 4.13 8.57
C VAL A 195 25.44 3.77 7.09
N GLY A 196 24.40 4.05 6.31
CA GLY A 196 24.27 3.57 4.93
C GLY A 196 25.35 4.10 3.98
N ASP A 197 25.88 5.30 4.21
CA ASP A 197 26.94 5.88 3.40
C ASP A 197 28.34 5.32 3.73
N GLN A 198 28.48 4.62 4.86
CA GLN A 198 29.75 4.06 5.32
C GLN A 198 30.01 2.64 4.78
N ILE A 199 28.99 2.00 4.20
CA ILE A 199 29.05 0.62 3.71
C ILE A 199 28.48 0.52 2.28
N PRO A 200 28.81 -0.54 1.52
CA PRO A 200 28.30 -0.70 0.15
C PRO A 200 26.77 -0.73 0.11
N ALA A 201 26.17 -0.10 -0.91
CA ALA A 201 24.72 0.03 -1.04
C ALA A 201 23.96 -1.31 -0.94
N THR A 202 24.52 -2.39 -1.47
CA THR A 202 23.93 -3.74 -1.37
C THR A 202 23.88 -4.26 0.08
N ALA A 203 24.92 -3.98 0.87
CA ALA A 203 24.98 -4.32 2.29
C ALA A 203 24.02 -3.43 3.09
N THR A 204 23.96 -2.12 2.80
CA THR A 204 23.00 -1.18 3.40
C THR A 204 21.57 -1.70 3.21
N LEU A 205 21.21 -2.10 1.99
CA LEU A 205 19.87 -2.61 1.69
C LEU A 205 19.58 -3.93 2.41
N ALA A 206 20.51 -4.90 2.39
CA ALA A 206 20.31 -6.18 3.06
C ALA A 206 20.09 -6.01 4.58
N LEU A 207 20.92 -5.18 5.22
CA LEU A 207 20.80 -4.87 6.64
C LEU A 207 19.53 -4.07 6.96
N ALA A 208 19.19 -3.08 6.12
CA ALA A 208 17.98 -2.28 6.28
C ALA A 208 16.71 -3.13 6.16
N ILE A 209 16.68 -4.09 5.23
CA ILE A 209 15.56 -5.03 5.07
C ILE A 209 15.45 -5.95 6.30
N GLY A 210 16.57 -6.52 6.76
CA GLY A 210 16.58 -7.36 7.96
C GLY A 210 16.14 -6.60 9.22
N LEU A 211 16.68 -5.39 9.41
CA LEU A 211 16.31 -4.49 10.51
C LEU A 211 14.83 -4.10 10.42
N GLY A 212 14.35 -3.72 9.23
CA GLY A 212 12.96 -3.37 8.99
C GLY A 212 12.02 -4.51 9.31
N ALA A 213 12.32 -5.73 8.85
CA ALA A 213 11.50 -6.90 9.17
C ALA A 213 11.42 -7.15 10.68
N ALA A 214 12.56 -7.10 11.39
CA ALA A 214 12.60 -7.30 12.83
C ALA A 214 11.82 -6.21 13.59
N LEU A 215 12.07 -4.94 13.27
CA LEU A 215 11.40 -3.80 13.90
C LEU A 215 9.90 -3.80 13.63
N TYR A 216 9.48 -4.12 12.40
CA TYR A 216 8.07 -4.19 12.07
C TYR A 216 7.36 -5.29 12.86
N LEU A 217 7.93 -6.50 12.92
CA LEU A 217 7.33 -7.60 13.69
C LEU A 217 7.24 -7.27 15.19
N ALA A 218 8.27 -6.63 15.75
CA ALA A 218 8.27 -6.19 17.14
C ALA A 218 7.21 -5.10 17.40
N ALA A 219 7.17 -4.05 16.58
CA ALA A 219 6.21 -2.96 16.72
C ALA A 219 4.77 -3.47 16.46
N LEU A 220 4.57 -4.35 15.49
CA LEU A 220 3.26 -4.92 15.20
C LEU A 220 2.73 -5.73 16.39
N ALA A 221 3.60 -6.43 17.13
CA ALA A 221 3.21 -7.15 18.34
C ALA A 221 2.69 -6.23 19.45
N VAL A 222 3.14 -4.97 19.48
CA VAL A 222 2.71 -3.95 20.46
C VAL A 222 1.44 -3.24 19.99
N PHE A 223 1.42 -2.75 18.74
CA PHE A 223 0.34 -1.88 18.23
C PHE A 223 -0.84 -2.65 17.62
N ALA A 224 -0.64 -3.90 17.21
CA ALA A 224 -1.68 -4.75 16.63
C ALA A 224 -1.43 -6.24 16.98
N PRO A 225 -1.54 -6.64 18.25
CA PRO A 225 -1.16 -7.98 18.71
C PRO A 225 -1.92 -9.11 17.99
N ALA A 226 -3.19 -8.90 17.66
CA ALA A 226 -3.99 -9.86 16.87
C ALA A 226 -3.42 -10.04 15.45
N ALA A 227 -3.03 -8.95 14.78
CA ALA A 227 -2.39 -9.02 13.47
C ALA A 227 -1.00 -9.67 13.55
N ALA A 228 -0.23 -9.37 14.59
CA ALA A 228 1.07 -10.01 14.82
C ALA A 228 0.96 -11.52 15.09
N ALA A 229 -0.09 -11.97 15.79
CA ALA A 229 -0.36 -13.39 15.99
C ALA A 229 -0.66 -14.08 14.64
N PHE A 230 -1.50 -13.46 13.81
CA PHE A 230 -1.80 -13.96 12.47
C PHE A 230 -0.55 -14.04 11.58
N VAL A 231 0.25 -12.97 11.51
CA VAL A 231 1.49 -12.93 10.71
C VAL A 231 2.49 -13.99 11.19
N ARG A 232 2.70 -14.12 12.50
CA ARG A 232 3.60 -15.15 13.05
C ARG A 232 3.11 -16.56 12.74
N ALA A 233 1.80 -16.80 12.84
CA ALA A 233 1.23 -18.11 12.52
C ALA A 233 1.40 -18.45 11.03
N ALA A 234 1.18 -17.48 10.14
CA ALA A 234 1.41 -17.63 8.70
C ALA A 234 2.89 -17.86 8.35
N LEU A 235 3.82 -17.16 9.00
CA LEU A 235 5.25 -17.39 8.82
C LEU A 235 5.67 -18.78 9.34
N ALA A 236 5.13 -19.22 10.48
CA ALA A 236 5.42 -20.54 11.04
C ALA A 236 4.85 -21.69 10.19
N THR A 237 3.70 -21.51 9.53
CA THR A 237 3.17 -22.52 8.59
C THR A 237 3.97 -22.56 7.29
N LEU A 238 4.39 -21.40 6.75
CA LEU A 238 5.28 -21.33 5.59
C LEU A 238 6.64 -21.97 5.85
N ALA A 239 7.25 -21.70 7.02
CA ALA A 239 8.52 -22.30 7.41
C ALA A 239 8.44 -23.84 7.55
N ARG A 240 7.25 -24.38 7.84
CA ARG A 240 6.97 -25.81 7.91
C ARG A 240 6.57 -26.44 6.56
N GLY A 241 6.45 -25.64 5.49
CA GLY A 241 6.01 -26.11 4.17
C GLY A 241 4.54 -26.57 4.13
N ASP A 242 3.74 -26.27 5.15
CA ASP A 242 2.37 -26.75 5.27
C ASP A 242 1.37 -25.85 4.54
N MET A 243 1.20 -26.11 3.24
CA MET A 243 0.27 -25.38 2.39
C MET A 243 -1.20 -25.62 2.75
N LYS A 244 -1.53 -26.73 3.43
CA LYS A 244 -2.91 -27.01 3.89
C LYS A 244 -3.24 -26.19 5.14
N GLY A 245 -2.31 -26.13 6.10
CA GLY A 245 -2.42 -25.28 7.28
C GLY A 245 -2.53 -23.79 6.93
N LEU A 246 -1.78 -23.32 5.93
CA LEU A 246 -1.91 -21.94 5.44
C LEU A 246 -3.32 -21.66 4.90
N ARG A 247 -3.87 -22.55 4.06
CA ARG A 247 -5.24 -22.41 3.53
C ARG A 247 -6.31 -22.42 4.62
N ALA A 248 -6.16 -23.25 5.64
CA ALA A 248 -7.08 -23.29 6.77
C ALA A 248 -7.06 -22.00 7.60
N LEU A 249 -5.88 -21.39 7.76
CA LEU A 249 -5.69 -20.15 8.50
C LEU A 249 -6.38 -18.95 7.81
N PHE A 250 -6.34 -18.91 6.48
CA PHE A 250 -7.08 -17.92 5.67
C PHE A 250 -8.59 -18.19 5.57
N ALA A 251 -9.05 -19.41 5.87
CA ALA A 251 -10.47 -19.75 5.89
C ALA A 251 -11.14 -19.45 7.24
N ALA A 252 -10.36 -19.27 8.31
CA ALA A 252 -10.83 -19.11 9.68
C ALA A 252 -10.79 -17.65 10.21
N GLY A 253 -10.17 -16.71 9.48
CA GLY A 253 -10.09 -15.28 9.82
C GLY A 253 -10.86 -14.41 8.84
#